data_AF-A0A355A9B9-F1
#
_entry.id   AF-A0A355A9B9-F1
#
_cell.length_a   1.000
_cell.length_b   1.000
_cell.length_c   1.000
_cell.angle_alpha   90.00
_cell.angle_beta   90.00
_cell.angle_gamma   90.00
#
_symmetry.space_group_name_H-M   'P 1'
#
loop_
_entity.id
_entity.type
_entity.pdbx_description
1 polymer ?
#
loop_
_entity_poly.entity_id
_entity_poly.type
_entity_poly.pdbx_seq_one_letter_code
_entity_poly.pdbx_strand_id
1 'polypeptide(L)' 'KLGKDGLPEFFVFTGGGFGHGVGMDQSGAAGMADDGFTVEEILNHYYPGTTLTNIY' A
#
# COMPACT_ATOMS: atom_id res chain seq x y z
N LYS A 1 -9.93 8.87 -27.72
CA LYS A 1 -10.71 8.98 -28.98
C LYS A 1 -11.55 10.25 -28.89
N LEU A 2 -11.57 11.08 -29.93
CA LEU A 2 -12.43 12.26 -29.96
C LEU A 2 -13.81 11.87 -30.48
N GLY A 3 -14.85 12.45 -29.87
CA GLY A 3 -16.25 12.31 -30.25
C GLY A 3 -16.58 13.19 -31.45
N LYS A 4 -17.81 13.05 -31.94
CA LYS A 4 -18.31 13.80 -33.11
C LYS A 4 -18.39 15.32 -32.86
N ASP A 5 -18.39 15.74 -31.61
CA ASP A 5 -18.35 17.12 -31.13
C ASP A 5 -16.91 17.66 -30.96
N GLY A 6 -15.90 16.85 -31.26
CA GLY A 6 -14.49 17.20 -31.10
C GLY A 6 -13.95 17.07 -29.68
N LEU A 7 -14.76 16.63 -28.72
CA LEU A 7 -14.34 16.46 -27.32
C LEU A 7 -13.87 15.02 -27.05
N PRO A 8 -13.01 14.77 -26.04
CA PRO A 8 -12.63 13.40 -25.67
C PRO A 8 -13.84 12.55 -25.24
N GLU A 9 -14.06 11.39 -25.86
CA GLU A 9 -15.16 10.47 -25.50
C GLU A 9 -14.96 9.83 -24.12
N PHE A 10 -13.72 9.52 -23.78
CA PHE A 10 -13.34 8.99 -22.48
C PHE A 10 -11.86 9.23 -22.20
N PHE A 11 -11.53 9.20 -20.92
CA PHE A 11 -10.17 9.11 -20.41
C PHE A 11 -10.03 7.80 -19.65
N VAL A 12 -8.94 7.08 -19.91
CA VAL A 12 -8.57 5.90 -19.12
C VAL A 12 -7.36 6.28 -18.28
N PHE A 13 -7.50 6.15 -16.97
CA PHE A 13 -6.40 6.29 -16.04
C PHE A 13 -6.00 4.90 -15.56
N THR A 14 -4.71 4.60 -15.65
CA THR A 14 -4.14 3.37 -15.11
C THR A 14 -3.23 3.78 -13.95
N GLY A 15 -3.46 3.19 -12.79
CA GLY A 15 -2.68 3.42 -11.57
C GLY A 15 -2.52 2.12 -10.80
N GLY A 16 -1.74 2.16 -9.73
CA GLY A 16 -1.49 1.01 -8.85
C GLY A 16 -1.42 1.45 -7.39
N GLY A 17 -1.74 0.53 -6.48
CA GLY A 17 -1.84 0.79 -5.05
C GLY A 17 -3.18 1.41 -4.64
N PHE A 18 -3.47 1.37 -3.34
CA PHE A 18 -4.68 1.92 -2.74
C PHE A 18 -4.34 2.57 -1.40
N GLY A 19 -4.01 3.87 -1.43
CA GLY A 19 -3.62 4.63 -0.24
C GLY A 19 -2.54 5.66 -0.53
N HIS A 20 -2.05 6.34 0.51
CA HIS A 20 -1.02 7.38 0.39
C HIS A 20 0.41 6.82 0.28
N GLY A 21 0.61 5.50 0.42
CA GLY A 21 1.88 4.82 0.18
C GLY A 21 2.99 5.14 1.19
N VAL A 22 2.65 5.49 2.43
CA VAL A 22 3.64 5.78 3.49
C VAL A 22 3.38 4.90 4.71
N GLY A 23 4.43 4.33 5.28
CA GLY A 23 4.33 3.40 6.39
C GLY A 23 3.95 1.99 5.92
N MET A 24 2.99 1.36 6.61
CA MET A 24 2.63 -0.03 6.39
C MET A 24 1.61 -0.24 5.28
N ASP A 25 1.96 -1.06 4.29
CA ASP A 25 1.00 -1.66 3.36
C ASP A 25 0.29 -2.82 4.06
N GLN A 26 -1.02 -2.69 4.23
CA GLN A 26 -1.85 -3.69 4.91
C GLN A 26 -1.89 -5.03 4.17
N SER A 27 -1.92 -5.01 2.83
CA SER A 27 -1.95 -6.24 2.04
C SER A 27 -0.59 -6.93 2.06
N GLY A 28 0.48 -6.15 1.99
CA GLY A 28 1.84 -6.67 2.16
C GLY A 28 2.08 -7.26 3.56
N ALA A 29 1.63 -6.59 4.62
CA ALA A 29 1.71 -7.12 5.98
C ALA A 29 0.94 -8.43 6.16
N ALA A 30 -0.25 -8.56 5.54
CA ALA A 30 -1.00 -9.81 5.53
C ALA A 30 -0.24 -10.94 4.80
N GLY A 31 0.35 -10.65 3.63
CA GLY A 31 1.17 -11.61 2.90
C GLY A 31 2.41 -12.05 3.69
N MET A 32 3.09 -11.11 4.37
CA MET A 32 4.19 -11.45 5.26
C MET A 32 3.73 -12.34 6.43
N ALA A 33 2.55 -12.08 7.01
CA ALA A 33 2.02 -12.95 8.06
C ALA A 33 1.72 -14.37 7.52
N ASP A 34 1.16 -14.48 6.31
CA ASP A 34 0.91 -15.76 5.63
C ASP A 34 2.22 -16.52 5.33
N ASP A 35 3.29 -15.80 5.02
CA ASP A 35 4.65 -16.34 4.83
C ASP A 35 5.38 -16.67 6.16
N GLY A 36 4.75 -16.40 7.30
CA GLY A 36 5.23 -16.78 8.63
C GLY A 36 6.12 -15.76 9.34
N PHE A 37 6.21 -14.52 8.84
CA PHE A 37 6.94 -13.45 9.51
C PHE A 37 6.24 -13.04 10.82
N THR A 38 7.03 -12.69 11.84
CA THR A 38 6.47 -12.23 13.12
C THR A 38 6.00 -10.78 13.03
N VAL A 39 5.18 -10.36 14.01
CA VAL A 39 4.71 -8.97 14.12
C VAL A 39 5.90 -8.00 14.19
N GLU A 40 6.96 -8.35 14.93
CA GLU A 40 8.17 -7.53 15.06
C GLU A 40 8.91 -7.39 13.73
N GLU A 41 9.01 -8.45 12.94
CA GLU A 41 9.65 -8.43 11.62
C GLU A 41 8.85 -7.57 10.64
N ILE A 42 7.53 -7.71 10.63
CA ILE A 42 6.61 -6.92 9.79
C ILE A 42 6.71 -5.42 10.16
N LEU A 43 6.63 -5.10 11.45
CA LEU A 43 6.74 -3.70 11.89
C LEU A 43 8.12 -3.12 11.59
N ASN A 44 9.21 -3.88 11.78
CA ASN A 44 10.56 -3.41 11.46
C ASN A 44 10.78 -3.22 9.95
N HIS A 45 10.09 -3.99 9.10
CA HIS A 45 10.11 -3.79 7.64
C HIS A 45 9.51 -2.44 7.25
N TYR A 46 8.33 -2.09 7.79
CA TYR A 46 7.62 -0.86 7.43
C TYR A 46 8.05 0.38 8.22
N TYR A 47 8.62 0.19 9.41
CA TYR A 47 9.03 1.24 10.32
C TYR A 47 10.47 0.98 10.84
N PRO A 48 11.48 1.06 9.96
CA PRO A 48 12.85 0.70 10.32
C PRO A 48 13.41 1.62 11.40
N GLY A 49 14.12 1.03 12.37
CA GLY A 49 14.72 1.76 13.48
C GLY A 49 13.74 2.15 14.60
N THR A 50 12.49 1.68 14.54
CA THR A 50 11.55 1.82 15.66
C THR A 50 11.73 0.72 16.70
N THR A 51 11.11 0.89 17.86
CA THR A 51 11.13 -0.10 18.94
C THR A 51 9.72 -0.34 19.43
N LEU A 52 9.34 -1.62 19.57
CA LEU A 52 8.08 -2.00 20.15
C LEU A 52 8.16 -1.85 21.67
N THR A 53 7.22 -1.14 22.27
CA THR A 53 7.15 -0.94 23.72
C THR A 53 5.77 -1.29 24.23
N ASN A 54 5.70 -1.90 25.42
CA ASN A 54 4.45 -2.06 26.14
C ASN A 54 4.27 -0.86 27.08
N ILE A 55 3.14 -0.18 26.93
CA ILE A 55 2.83 1.04 27.70
C ILE A 55 2.03 0.75 28.98
N TYR A 56 1.59 -0.49 29.23
CA TYR A 56 0.85 -0.89 30.43
C TYR A 56 1.16 -2.31 30.91
#